data_AF-A0A813LIU3-F1
#
_entry.id   AF-A0A813LIU3-F1
#
_cell.length_a   1.000
_cell.length_b   1.000
_cell.length_c   1.000
_cell.angle_alpha   90.00
_cell.angle_beta   90.00
_cell.angle_gamma   90.00
#
_symmetry.space_group_name_H-M   'P 1'
#
loop_
_entity.id
_entity.type
_entity.pdbx_description
1 polymer ?
#
loop_
_entity_poly.entity_id
_entity_poly.type
_entity_poly.pdbx_seq_one_letter_code
_entity_poly.pdbx_strand_id
1 'polypeptide(L)'
;GLGDVNQLVEVVPGSCRFGPLRLGSLYRMAFWVRNLDVDVTRFNVTPLQSDFVKVHFQPGHLAPGISTKMVVEVLALGPAKIEQLIEIKVKAHVVRVPVTARVFDAEEYDRLDAESLALHGRRIGRHRERGENNKPSPVQLVTDPAYCRKVLGQSYLPPPAEFDDIPAQDFIS
;
A
#
# COMPACT_ATOMS: atom_id res chain seq x y z
N GLY A 1 -7.44 9.35 -29.98
CA GLY A 1 -6.57 8.70 -28.99
C GLY A 1 -7.22 7.40 -28.61
N LEU A 2 -6.67 6.28 -29.06
CA LEU A 2 -7.20 4.95 -28.76
C LEU A 2 -6.07 4.22 -28.02
N GLY A 3 -6.35 3.82 -26.78
CA GLY A 3 -5.45 2.98 -25.99
C GLY A 3 -5.23 1.63 -26.67
N ASP A 4 -4.23 0.89 -26.21
CA ASP A 4 -3.97 -0.47 -26.67
C ASP A 4 -5.23 -1.33 -26.50
N VAL A 5 -5.72 -1.90 -27.61
CA VAL A 5 -6.94 -2.74 -27.63
C VAL A 5 -6.75 -4.00 -26.77
N ASN A 6 -5.52 -4.38 -26.47
CA ASN A 6 -5.18 -5.49 -25.58
C ASN A 6 -5.18 -5.09 -24.09
N GLN A 7 -5.36 -3.81 -23.78
CA GLN A 7 -5.33 -3.28 -22.43
C GLN A 7 -6.72 -2.76 -22.03
N LEU A 8 -7.56 -3.66 -21.52
CA LEU A 8 -8.92 -3.33 -21.09
C LEU A 8 -8.96 -2.54 -19.78
N VAL A 9 -7.89 -2.58 -18.99
CA VAL A 9 -7.78 -1.81 -17.75
C VAL A 9 -6.39 -1.24 -17.55
N GLU A 10 -6.36 -0.10 -16.88
CA GLU A 10 -5.13 0.54 -16.41
C GLU A 10 -5.03 0.41 -14.89
N VAL A 11 -3.82 0.18 -14.40
CA VAL A 11 -3.51 0.18 -12.96
C VAL A 11 -2.50 1.26 -12.67
N VAL A 12 -2.84 2.18 -11.78
CA VAL A 12 -1.96 3.27 -11.35
C VAL A 12 -1.90 3.32 -9.83
N PRO A 13 -0.72 3.35 -9.19
CA PRO A 13 0.56 2.94 -9.77
C PRO A 13 0.54 1.44 -10.12
N GLY A 14 1.32 1.04 -11.12
CA GLY A 14 1.43 -0.38 -11.53
C GLY A 14 2.16 -1.29 -10.54
N SER A 15 2.67 -0.74 -9.42
CA SER A 15 3.25 -1.52 -8.32
C SER A 15 3.10 -0.78 -6.99
N CYS A 16 2.90 -1.52 -5.90
CA CYS A 16 2.83 -1.02 -4.54
C CYS A 16 4.15 -1.26 -3.81
N ARG A 17 4.99 -0.22 -3.77
CA ARG A 17 6.35 -0.30 -3.21
C ARG A 17 6.43 0.42 -1.87
N PHE A 18 6.30 -0.35 -0.79
CA PHE A 18 6.30 0.15 0.58
C PHE A 18 7.71 0.50 1.10
N GLY A 19 8.74 -0.21 0.63
CA GLY A 19 10.13 -0.01 1.09
C GLY A 19 10.38 -0.61 2.48
N PRO A 20 11.34 -0.04 3.24
CA PRO A 20 11.62 -0.43 4.63
C PRO A 20 10.42 -0.14 5.55
N LEU A 21 10.02 -1.14 6.32
CA LEU A 21 8.92 -1.08 7.27
C LEU A 21 9.40 -1.49 8.67
N ARG A 22 8.83 -0.86 9.69
CA ARG A 22 9.09 -1.18 11.09
C ARG A 22 8.15 -2.27 11.58
N LEU A 23 8.68 -3.27 12.27
CA LEU A 23 7.89 -4.29 12.94
C LEU A 23 6.83 -3.68 13.87
N GLY A 24 5.65 -4.30 13.89
CA GLY A 24 4.54 -3.94 14.76
C GLY A 24 3.77 -2.71 14.35
N SER A 25 4.01 -2.23 13.13
CA SER A 25 3.26 -1.14 12.50
C SER A 25 2.39 -1.67 11.35
N LEU A 26 1.35 -0.90 11.02
CA LEU A 26 0.47 -1.16 9.89
C LEU A 26 0.64 -0.06 8.85
N TYR A 27 0.89 -0.44 7.61
CA TYR A 27 1.06 0.50 6.51
C TYR A 27 -0.01 0.29 5.46
N ARG A 28 -0.44 1.36 4.80
CA ARG A 28 -1.37 1.29 3.68
C ARG A 28 -0.93 2.10 2.47
N MET A 29 -1.30 1.64 1.28
CA MET A 29 -1.08 2.32 0.01
C MET A 29 -2.29 2.09 -0.89
N ALA A 30 -2.67 3.12 -1.66
CA ALA A 30 -3.74 2.98 -2.64
C ALA A 30 -3.19 2.79 -4.06
N PHE A 31 -3.93 2.02 -4.85
CA PHE A 31 -3.83 2.03 -6.31
C PHE A 31 -5.22 2.06 -6.92
N TRP A 32 -5.30 2.45 -8.18
CA TRP A 32 -6.52 2.67 -8.92
C TRP A 32 -6.56 1.74 -10.12
N VAL A 33 -7.71 1.11 -10.31
CA VAL A 33 -8.01 0.31 -11.51
C VAL A 33 -9.00 1.10 -12.35
N ARG A 34 -8.62 1.46 -13.57
CA ARG A 34 -9.44 2.22 -14.50
C ARG A 34 -9.92 1.33 -15.63
N ASN A 35 -11.21 1.39 -15.96
CA ASN A 35 -11.74 0.72 -17.15
C ASN A 35 -11.36 1.52 -18.39
N LEU A 36 -10.59 0.92 -19.29
CA LEU A 36 -10.25 1.49 -20.60
C LEU A 36 -11.12 0.91 -21.73
N ASP A 37 -11.96 -0.07 -21.42
CA ASP A 37 -12.90 -0.67 -22.35
C ASP A 37 -14.04 0.30 -22.70
N VAL A 38 -14.69 0.07 -23.84
CA VAL A 38 -15.89 0.80 -24.28
C VAL A 38 -17.15 0.31 -23.57
N ASP A 39 -17.10 -0.89 -23.00
CA ASP A 39 -18.20 -1.49 -22.24
C ASP A 39 -18.01 -1.39 -20.73
N VAL A 40 -19.12 -1.47 -19.99
CA VAL A 40 -19.09 -1.72 -18.54
C VAL A 40 -18.42 -3.07 -18.27
N THR A 41 -17.48 -3.09 -17.33
CA THR A 41 -16.76 -4.32 -16.96
C THR A 41 -16.90 -4.65 -15.49
N ARG A 42 -16.77 -5.92 -15.14
CA ARG A 42 -16.64 -6.37 -13.74
C ARG A 42 -15.22 -6.84 -13.52
N PHE A 43 -14.65 -6.46 -12.38
CA PHE A 43 -13.35 -6.97 -11.94
C PHE A 43 -13.53 -7.94 -10.77
N ASN A 44 -12.60 -8.87 -10.64
CA ASN A 44 -12.49 -9.77 -9.51
C ASN A 44 -11.04 -9.78 -9.02
N VAL A 45 -10.84 -9.62 -7.72
CA VAL A 45 -9.51 -9.74 -7.11
C VAL A 45 -9.38 -11.14 -6.54
N THR A 46 -8.38 -11.89 -7.00
CA THR A 46 -8.12 -13.23 -6.48
C THR A 46 -7.73 -13.12 -5.00
N PRO A 47 -8.32 -13.94 -4.11
CA PRO A 47 -7.94 -13.94 -2.70
C PRO A 47 -6.43 -14.17 -2.53
N LEU A 48 -5.77 -13.25 -1.84
CA LEU A 48 -4.35 -13.35 -1.54
C LEU A 48 -4.14 -14.19 -0.28
N GLN A 49 -3.40 -15.29 -0.38
CA GLN A 49 -2.99 -16.09 0.78
C GLN A 49 -1.74 -15.47 1.40
N SER A 50 -1.92 -14.53 2.32
CA SER A 50 -0.81 -13.83 2.98
C SER A 50 -1.25 -13.31 4.34
N ASP A 51 -0.46 -13.60 5.38
CA ASP A 51 -0.69 -13.01 6.71
C ASP A 51 -0.27 -11.53 6.76
N PHE A 52 0.72 -11.17 5.93
CA PHE A 52 1.31 -9.83 5.90
C PHE A 52 0.58 -8.82 5.02
N VAL A 53 -0.28 -9.26 4.09
CA VAL A 53 -0.83 -8.37 3.05
C VAL A 53 -2.33 -8.56 2.95
N LYS A 54 -3.08 -7.47 3.08
CA LYS A 54 -4.53 -7.43 2.88
C LYS A 54 -4.86 -6.46 1.77
N VAL A 55 -5.91 -6.76 1.01
CA VAL A 55 -6.41 -5.90 -0.07
C VAL A 55 -7.88 -5.60 0.20
N HIS A 56 -8.20 -4.33 0.33
CA HIS A 56 -9.55 -3.82 0.52
C HIS A 56 -10.01 -3.13 -0.76
N PHE A 57 -11.21 -3.48 -1.20
CA PHE A 57 -11.84 -2.89 -2.37
C PHE A 57 -13.36 -3.08 -2.28
N GLN A 58 -14.10 -2.24 -2.99
CA GLN A 58 -15.53 -2.43 -3.16
C GLN A 58 -15.79 -3.24 -4.45
N PRO A 59 -16.34 -4.46 -4.37
CA PRO A 59 -16.70 -5.22 -5.55
C PRO A 59 -17.79 -4.48 -6.34
N GLY A 60 -17.70 -4.47 -7.66
CA GLY A 60 -18.70 -3.79 -8.47
C GLY A 60 -18.43 -3.80 -9.97
N HIS A 61 -19.31 -3.12 -10.68
CA HIS A 61 -19.16 -2.81 -12.09
C HIS A 61 -18.39 -1.50 -12.25
N LEU A 62 -17.55 -1.43 -13.28
CA LEU A 62 -16.73 -0.28 -13.61
C LEU A 62 -17.15 0.21 -14.99
N ALA A 63 -17.76 1.39 -15.04
CA ALA A 63 -18.17 2.01 -16.30
C ALA A 63 -16.93 2.48 -17.09
N PRO A 64 -17.04 2.62 -18.43
CA PRO A 64 -15.95 3.12 -19.28
C PRO A 64 -15.33 4.41 -18.76
N GLY A 65 -14.00 4.45 -18.67
CA GLY A 65 -13.25 5.61 -18.19
C GLY A 65 -13.29 5.87 -16.68
N ILE A 66 -14.07 5.09 -15.91
CA ILE A 66 -14.14 5.24 -14.45
C ILE A 66 -13.03 4.44 -13.78
N SER A 67 -12.51 4.99 -12.68
CA SER A 67 -11.53 4.33 -11.81
C SER A 67 -12.16 3.91 -10.49
N THR A 68 -11.76 2.75 -9.99
CA THR A 68 -12.05 2.30 -8.62
C THR A 68 -10.78 2.24 -7.79
N LYS A 69 -10.88 2.57 -6.51
CA LYS A 69 -9.76 2.58 -5.57
C LYS A 69 -9.63 1.21 -4.91
N MET A 70 -8.40 0.70 -4.87
CA MET A 70 -7.99 -0.45 -4.08
C MET A 70 -6.98 0.00 -3.03
N VAL A 71 -7.11 -0.52 -1.81
CA VAL A 71 -6.22 -0.21 -0.69
C VAL A 71 -5.48 -1.48 -0.29
N VAL A 72 -4.16 -1.44 -0.39
CA VAL A 72 -3.27 -2.50 0.10
C VAL A 72 -2.81 -2.13 1.48
N GLU A 73 -2.94 -3.06 2.42
CA GLU A 73 -2.39 -2.96 3.76
C GLU A 73 -1.27 -3.97 3.94
N VAL A 74 -0.17 -3.52 4.54
CA VAL A 74 0.95 -4.36 4.95
C VAL A 74 1.03 -4.39 6.47
N LEU A 75 0.78 -5.55 7.04
CA LEU A 75 0.86 -5.84 8.45
C LEU A 75 2.30 -6.29 8.75
N ALA A 76 3.08 -5.48 9.45
CA ALA A 76 4.46 -5.82 9.80
C ALA A 76 4.52 -6.78 10.99
N LEU A 77 4.04 -8.01 10.81
CA LEU A 77 3.86 -9.01 11.87
C LEU A 77 5.18 -9.59 12.41
N GLY A 78 6.24 -9.56 11.60
CA GLY A 78 7.57 -10.08 11.91
C GLY A 78 8.58 -9.72 10.81
N PRO A 79 9.90 -9.91 11.03
CA PRO A 79 10.93 -9.59 10.05
C PRO A 79 10.77 -10.46 8.81
N ALA A 80 10.59 -9.82 7.65
CA ALA A 80 10.28 -10.52 6.41
C ALA A 80 10.58 -9.68 5.18
N LYS A 81 10.93 -10.36 4.08
CA LYS A 81 10.87 -9.78 2.74
C LYS A 81 9.51 -10.14 2.13
N ILE A 82 8.71 -9.12 1.84
CA ILE A 82 7.37 -9.28 1.27
C ILE A 82 7.46 -9.06 -0.23
N GLU A 83 7.10 -10.09 -1.00
CA GLU A 83 6.97 -10.05 -2.47
C GLU A 83 5.69 -10.79 -2.84
N GLN A 84 4.60 -10.05 -3.02
CA GLN A 84 3.29 -10.61 -3.33
C GLN A 84 2.74 -10.05 -4.64
N LEU A 85 1.87 -10.80 -5.31
CA LEU A 85 1.21 -10.40 -6.55
C LEU A 85 -0.30 -10.38 -6.35
N ILE A 86 -0.90 -9.20 -6.46
CA ILE A 86 -2.36 -9.06 -6.48
C ILE A 86 -2.82 -9.33 -7.91
N GLU A 87 -3.67 -10.34 -8.10
CA GLU A 87 -4.24 -10.68 -9.39
C GLU A 87 -5.66 -10.12 -9.54
N ILE A 88 -5.84 -9.23 -10.51
CA ILE A 88 -7.11 -8.60 -10.86
C ILE A 88 -7.56 -9.17 -12.20
N LYS A 89 -8.68 -9.90 -12.19
CA LYS A 89 -9.27 -10.54 -13.37
C LYS A 89 -10.38 -9.65 -13.92
N VAL A 90 -10.30 -9.33 -15.20
CA VAL A 90 -11.27 -8.49 -15.92
C VAL A 90 -11.52 -9.11 -17.30
N LYS A 91 -12.75 -9.59 -17.55
CA LYS A 91 -13.08 -10.40 -18.75
C LYS A 91 -12.04 -11.54 -18.93
N ALA A 92 -11.34 -11.58 -20.06
CA ALA A 92 -10.29 -12.56 -20.35
C ALA A 92 -8.87 -12.12 -19.91
N HIS A 93 -8.72 -10.93 -19.32
CA HIS A 93 -7.43 -10.36 -18.95
C HIS A 93 -7.15 -10.54 -17.45
N VAL A 94 -5.89 -10.82 -17.13
CA VAL A 94 -5.39 -10.86 -15.75
C VAL A 94 -4.30 -9.82 -15.61
N VAL A 95 -4.52 -8.84 -14.75
CA VAL A 95 -3.53 -7.82 -14.41
C VAL A 95 -2.92 -8.16 -13.06
N ARG A 96 -1.59 -8.05 -12.97
CA ARG A 96 -0.82 -8.35 -11.77
C ARG A 96 -0.20 -7.09 -11.21
N VAL A 97 -0.48 -6.80 -9.95
CA VAL A 97 0.08 -5.65 -9.24
C VAL A 97 1.05 -6.14 -8.17
N PRO A 98 2.37 -5.94 -8.34
CA PRO A 98 3.35 -6.35 -7.34
C PRO A 98 3.27 -5.50 -6.08
N VAL A 99 3.31 -6.17 -4.93
CA VAL A 99 3.43 -5.58 -3.60
C VAL A 99 4.78 -5.97 -3.02
N THR A 100 5.62 -4.97 -2.74
CA THR A 100 6.98 -5.22 -2.21
C THR A 100 7.25 -4.41 -0.95
N ALA A 101 7.78 -5.07 0.07
CA ALA A 101 8.23 -4.42 1.31
C ALA A 101 9.36 -5.21 1.98
N ARG A 102 10.09 -4.56 2.89
CA ARG A 102 11.01 -5.25 3.79
C ARG A 102 10.75 -4.83 5.22
N VAL A 103 10.30 -5.78 6.04
CA VAL A 103 10.05 -5.58 7.46
C VAL A 103 11.33 -5.86 8.22
N PHE A 104 11.77 -4.87 8.99
CA PHE A 104 12.90 -4.95 9.91
C PHE A 104 12.37 -5.04 11.34
N ASP A 105 13.19 -5.61 12.23
CA ASP A 105 12.94 -5.50 13.66
C ASP A 105 12.84 -4.02 14.08
N ALA A 106 12.05 -3.76 15.11
CA ALA A 106 11.77 -2.40 15.56
C ALA A 106 13.05 -1.62 15.91
N GLU A 107 13.94 -2.23 16.70
CA GLU A 107 15.21 -1.62 17.10
C GLU A 107 16.17 -1.43 15.90
N GLU A 108 16.21 -2.40 14.99
CA GLU A 108 17.05 -2.31 13.79
C GLU A 108 16.58 -1.19 12.87
N TYR A 109 15.26 -1.10 12.65
CA TYR A 109 14.65 -0.03 11.88
C TYR A 109 14.95 1.34 12.49
N ASP A 110 14.75 1.50 13.80
CA ASP A 110 14.92 2.78 14.50
C ASP A 110 16.39 3.23 14.43
N ARG A 111 17.35 2.30 14.55
CA ARG A 111 18.78 2.58 14.36
C ARG A 111 19.09 3.03 12.92
N LEU A 112 18.65 2.27 11.92
CA LEU A 112 18.90 2.59 10.51
C LEU A 112 18.27 3.93 10.10
N ASP A 113 17.09 4.22 10.65
CA ASP A 113 16.38 5.48 10.43
C ASP A 113 17.13 6.67 11.04
N ALA A 114 17.66 6.53 12.25
CA ALA A 114 18.50 7.53 12.89
C ALA A 114 19.82 7.75 12.14
N GLU A 115 20.49 6.68 11.72
CA GLU A 115 21.72 6.75 10.92
C GLU A 115 21.49 7.44 9.58
N SER A 116 20.42 7.09 8.87
CA SER A 116 20.06 7.72 7.59
C SER A 116 19.72 9.20 7.77
N LEU A 117 19.04 9.56 8.86
CA LEU A 117 18.75 10.95 9.17
C LEU A 117 20.04 11.74 9.44
N ALA A 118 20.97 11.17 10.19
CA ALA A 118 22.25 11.80 10.52
C ALA A 118 23.17 11.96 9.28
N LEU A 119 23.24 10.93 8.42
CA LEU A 119 24.15 10.91 7.26
C LEU A 119 23.57 11.61 6.03
N HIS A 120 22.27 11.49 5.80
CA HIS A 120 21.64 11.91 4.54
C HIS A 120 20.54 12.95 4.73
N GLY A 121 20.22 13.33 5.98
CA GLY A 121 19.13 14.28 6.26
C GLY A 121 17.74 13.74 5.92
N ARG A 122 17.60 12.43 5.68
CA ARG A 122 16.34 11.80 5.27
C ARG A 122 16.11 10.47 5.99
N ARG A 123 14.85 10.21 6.33
CA ARG A 123 14.35 8.98 6.96
C ARG A 123 14.31 7.84 5.94
N ILE A 124 14.41 6.58 6.39
CA ILE A 124 14.41 5.40 5.49
C ILE A 124 13.00 4.97 5.06
N GLY A 125 12.00 5.34 5.85
CA GLY A 125 10.62 4.94 5.65
C GLY A 125 9.94 5.77 4.57
N ARG A 126 9.44 5.10 3.52
CA ARG A 126 8.72 5.78 2.44
C ARG A 126 7.50 6.54 2.93
N HIS A 127 6.85 6.08 3.99
CA HIS A 127 5.70 6.75 4.60
C HIS A 127 5.98 8.19 5.10
N ARG A 128 7.26 8.57 5.20
CA ARG A 128 7.72 9.91 5.59
C ARG A 128 8.37 10.69 4.46
N GLU A 129 8.55 10.08 3.30
CA GLU A 129 9.06 10.79 2.13
C GLU A 129 8.06 11.87 1.71
N ARG A 130 8.55 13.09 1.49
CA ARG A 130 7.78 14.13 0.80
C ARG A 130 8.20 14.12 -0.66
N GLY A 131 7.23 13.96 -1.56
CA GLY A 131 7.47 13.99 -2.99
C GLY A 131 7.75 15.41 -3.49
N GLU A 132 8.09 15.52 -4.79
CA GLU A 132 8.16 16.81 -5.47
C GLU A 132 6.85 17.59 -5.28
N ASN A 133 6.97 18.89 -4.97
CA ASN A 133 5.85 19.77 -4.61
C ASN A 133 5.17 19.45 -3.26
N ASN A 134 5.90 18.89 -2.30
CA ASN A 134 5.42 18.66 -0.93
C ASN A 134 4.23 17.68 -0.86
N LYS A 135 4.05 16.85 -1.90
CA LYS A 135 2.98 15.86 -1.94
C LYS A 135 3.26 14.76 -0.90
N PRO A 136 2.22 14.33 -0.15
CA PRO A 136 2.38 13.25 0.82
C PRO A 136 2.78 11.96 0.11
N SER A 137 3.55 11.13 0.81
CA SER A 137 3.90 9.80 0.33
C SER A 137 2.67 8.98 -0.02
N PRO A 138 2.72 8.15 -1.09
CA PRO A 138 1.67 7.19 -1.36
C PRO A 138 1.55 6.10 -0.28
N VAL A 139 2.60 5.90 0.53
CA VAL A 139 2.60 4.98 1.66
C VAL A 139 2.21 5.75 2.92
N GLN A 140 1.30 5.21 3.72
CA GLN A 140 0.83 5.82 4.95
C GLN A 140 0.99 4.85 6.12
N LEU A 141 1.42 5.36 7.26
CA LEU A 141 1.34 4.64 8.53
C LEU A 141 -0.08 4.78 9.08
N VAL A 142 -0.67 3.67 9.50
CA VAL A 142 -1.97 3.68 10.19
C VAL A 142 -1.73 3.92 11.67
N THR A 143 -2.29 5.03 12.19
CA THR A 143 -2.03 5.51 13.55
C THR A 143 -3.14 5.18 14.54
N ASP A 144 -4.30 4.66 14.09
CA ASP A 144 -5.39 4.25 14.98
C ASP A 144 -4.95 3.05 15.86
N PRO A 145 -4.73 3.25 17.17
CA PRO A 145 -4.22 2.20 18.04
C PRO A 145 -5.24 1.07 18.23
N ALA A 146 -6.54 1.36 18.17
CA ALA A 146 -7.58 0.35 18.34
C ALA A 146 -7.60 -0.60 17.15
N TYR A 147 -7.54 -0.05 15.93
CA TYR A 147 -7.44 -0.84 14.71
C TYR A 147 -6.13 -1.62 14.63
N CYS A 148 -4.99 -0.97 14.91
CA CYS A 148 -3.68 -1.62 14.87
C CYS A 148 -3.59 -2.79 15.87
N ARG A 149 -4.07 -2.63 17.10
CA ARG A 149 -4.14 -3.74 18.08
C ARG A 149 -5.04 -4.88 17.62
N LYS A 150 -6.18 -4.56 16.99
CA LYS A 150 -7.11 -5.57 16.47
C LYS A 150 -6.47 -6.43 15.36
N VAL A 151 -5.73 -5.81 14.45
CA VAL A 151 -5.20 -6.50 13.25
C VAL A 151 -3.81 -7.08 13.43
N LEU A 152 -2.94 -6.45 14.23
CA LEU A 152 -1.57 -6.92 14.51
C LEU A 152 -1.50 -7.79 15.77
N GLY A 153 -2.50 -7.71 16.67
CA GLY A 153 -2.53 -8.49 17.89
C GLY A 153 -1.32 -8.24 18.77
N GLN A 154 -0.61 -9.33 19.13
CA GLN A 154 0.58 -9.28 19.98
C GLN A 154 1.79 -8.64 19.30
N SER A 155 1.80 -8.58 17.96
CA SER A 155 2.89 -7.94 17.22
C SER A 155 2.80 -6.42 17.26
N TYR A 156 1.71 -5.81 17.73
CA TYR A 156 1.57 -4.35 17.74
C TYR A 156 2.63 -3.70 18.63
N LEU A 157 3.46 -2.85 18.02
CA LEU A 157 4.43 -2.02 18.71
C LEU A 157 4.07 -0.57 18.43
N PRO A 158 3.77 0.24 19.47
CA PRO A 158 3.49 1.65 19.24
C PRO A 158 4.70 2.31 18.57
N PRO A 159 4.46 3.21 17.62
CA PRO A 159 5.53 3.99 17.03
C PRO A 159 6.20 4.86 18.12
N PRO A 160 7.53 5.04 18.10
CA PRO A 160 8.25 6.02 18.91
C PRO A 160 7.57 7.41 18.92
N ALA A 161 7.63 8.14 20.03
CA ALA A 161 6.97 9.45 20.18
C ALA A 161 7.39 10.49 19.11
N GLU A 162 8.60 10.36 18.57
CA GLU A 162 9.12 11.17 17.45
C GLU A 162 8.39 10.90 16.11
N PHE A 163 7.43 9.98 16.10
CA PHE A 163 6.71 9.57 14.91
C PHE A 163 5.33 10.20 14.72
N ASP A 164 4.84 11.00 15.68
CA ASP A 164 3.48 11.57 15.69
C ASP A 164 3.23 12.79 14.78
N ASP A 165 4.25 13.30 14.08
CA ASP A 165 4.18 14.58 13.35
C ASP A 165 3.41 14.57 12.00
N ILE A 166 2.63 13.53 11.68
CA ILE A 166 1.92 13.46 10.39
C ILE A 166 0.42 13.27 10.60
N PRO A 167 -0.43 14.27 10.27
CA PRO A 167 -1.88 14.12 10.40
C PRO A 167 -2.37 12.98 9.49
N ALA A 168 -3.11 12.06 10.09
CA ALA A 168 -3.83 11.04 9.35
C ALA A 168 -4.82 11.73 8.41
N GLN A 169 -4.64 11.59 7.10
CA GLN A 169 -5.67 12.01 6.15
C GLN A 169 -6.83 11.02 6.24
N ASP A 170 -7.99 11.52 6.65
CA ASP A 170 -9.25 10.80 6.63
C ASP A 170 -9.60 10.42 5.19
N PHE A 171 -9.70 9.12 4.93
CA PHE A 171 -10.25 8.59 3.68
C PHE A 171 -11.63 8.01 3.97
N ILE A 172 -12.61 8.89 4.12
CA ILE A 172 -14.02 8.55 3.98
C ILE A 172 -14.57 9.36 2.81
N SER A 173 -14.79 8.69 1.68
CA SER A 173 -15.93 8.91 0.78
C SER A 173 -16.08 7.70 -0.12
#